data_AF-A0A2T4ADD4-F1
#
_entry.id   AF-A0A2T4ADD4-F1
#
_cell.length_a   1.000
_cell.length_b   1.000
_cell.length_c   1.000
_cell.angle_alpha   90.00
_cell.angle_beta   90.00
_cell.angle_gamma   90.00
#
_symmetry.space_group_name_H-M   'P 1'
#
loop_
_entity.id
_entity.type
_entity.pdbx_description
1 polymer ?
#
loop_
_entity_poly.entity_id
_entity_poly.type
_entity_poly.pdbx_seq_one_letter_code
_entity_poly.pdbx_strand_id
1 'polypeptide(L)'
;MRFSVASTLLALATVASAASSWTFSDGTVKVLSKAGNDAVEKFSGVDRVQNTLTLGHQDKLKVTLTTKDGSTAKRPHQAFLVVKEASGLEAPFPLTVKDSGKGTVEISQKDLPVQLLLSQEPLEASLVLASFGSSKGSVTPVFDFTVKLDAATSAPSYEKPLRYGKLAEIHHIFRADPKNPPKIVSITFALAVLATVPALFIGWFALGGNFTHVQKALGNAPISHVVFFGSIVAMEGVFFLYYTQWNLFQTLPAIGAVGVAAFLSGTKALGEVQRRRLAGER
;
A
#
# COMPACT_ATOMS: atom_id res chain seq x y z
N MET A 1 -91.60 -27.34 15.73
CA MET A 1 -90.28 -26.88 15.24
C MET A 1 -89.96 -25.54 15.90
N ARG A 2 -88.73 -25.41 16.43
CA ARG A 2 -88.02 -24.18 16.90
C ARG A 2 -88.43 -23.72 18.32
N PHE A 3 -87.70 -24.05 19.40
CA PHE A 3 -86.34 -23.75 19.90
C PHE A 3 -86.14 -22.35 20.52
N SER A 4 -85.30 -22.36 21.59
CA SER A 4 -84.58 -21.26 22.26
C SER A 4 -85.31 -20.62 23.47
N VAL A 5 -84.70 -20.36 24.65
CA VAL A 5 -83.29 -20.29 25.10
C VAL A 5 -83.28 -20.58 26.62
N ALA A 6 -82.35 -21.41 27.12
CA ALA A 6 -81.96 -21.40 28.53
C ALA A 6 -80.48 -21.02 28.61
N SER A 7 -80.21 -19.85 29.16
CA SER A 7 -78.86 -19.32 29.38
C SER A 7 -78.33 -19.80 30.72
N THR A 8 -77.27 -20.60 30.71
CA THR A 8 -76.47 -20.92 31.90
C THR A 8 -75.08 -20.31 31.77
N LEU A 9 -74.82 -19.32 32.61
CA LEU A 9 -73.52 -18.72 32.88
C LEU A 9 -72.65 -19.74 33.67
N LEU A 10 -71.48 -20.09 33.13
CA LEU A 10 -70.43 -20.80 33.87
C LEU A 10 -69.21 -19.88 33.98
N ALA A 11 -68.92 -19.41 35.19
CA ALA A 11 -67.71 -18.67 35.52
C ALA A 11 -66.55 -19.66 35.68
N LEU A 12 -65.57 -19.60 34.77
CA LEU A 12 -64.28 -20.28 34.92
C LEU A 12 -63.26 -19.29 35.48
N ALA A 13 -62.82 -19.54 36.71
CA ALA A 13 -61.66 -18.90 37.31
C ALA A 13 -60.39 -19.36 36.57
N THR A 14 -59.77 -18.46 35.81
CA THR A 14 -58.48 -18.69 35.19
C THR A 14 -57.37 -18.43 36.21
N VAL A 15 -56.72 -19.50 36.67
CA VAL A 15 -55.41 -19.39 37.32
C VAL A 15 -54.42 -19.02 36.22
N ALA A 16 -53.99 -17.76 36.21
CA ALA A 16 -52.91 -17.30 35.33
C ALA A 16 -51.60 -17.97 35.77
N SER A 17 -51.22 -19.07 35.11
CA SER A 17 -49.83 -19.53 35.12
C SER A 17 -48.98 -18.47 34.43
N ALA A 18 -48.34 -17.61 35.22
CA ALA A 18 -47.28 -16.76 34.72
C ALA A 18 -46.22 -17.66 34.06
N ALA A 19 -45.96 -17.46 32.77
CA ALA A 19 -44.89 -18.15 32.09
C ALA A 19 -43.57 -17.79 32.78
N SER A 20 -43.00 -18.74 33.51
CA SER A 20 -41.73 -18.57 34.19
C SER A 20 -40.63 -18.31 33.16
N SER A 21 -39.79 -17.30 33.42
CA SER A 21 -38.61 -17.01 32.61
C SER A 21 -37.36 -17.20 33.46
N TRP A 22 -36.29 -17.67 32.83
CA TRP A 22 -34.98 -17.69 33.47
C TRP A 22 -34.47 -16.27 33.65
N THR A 23 -34.10 -15.94 34.87
CA THR A 23 -33.55 -14.64 35.25
C THR A 23 -32.39 -14.83 36.22
N PHE A 24 -31.79 -13.75 36.69
CA PHE A 24 -30.75 -13.79 37.70
C PHE A 24 -30.92 -12.63 38.69
N SER A 25 -30.37 -12.80 39.89
CA SER A 25 -30.22 -11.73 40.88
C SER A 25 -28.80 -11.70 41.44
N ASP A 26 -28.47 -10.60 42.10
CA ASP A 26 -27.21 -10.42 42.84
C ASP A 26 -25.97 -10.60 41.95
N GLY A 27 -26.06 -10.13 40.71
CA GLY A 27 -24.94 -10.12 39.77
C GLY A 27 -23.84 -9.17 40.26
N THR A 28 -22.61 -9.67 40.33
CA THR A 28 -21.44 -8.88 40.67
C THR A 28 -20.32 -9.22 39.69
N VAL A 29 -19.77 -8.21 39.03
CA VAL A 29 -18.53 -8.31 38.26
C VAL A 29 -17.40 -7.77 39.13
N LYS A 30 -16.32 -8.52 39.23
CA LYS A 30 -15.09 -8.09 39.89
C LYS A 30 -13.93 -8.22 38.92
N VAL A 31 -13.22 -7.13 38.67
CA VAL A 31 -11.88 -7.18 38.09
C VAL A 31 -10.91 -7.31 39.25
N LEU A 32 -10.27 -8.47 39.38
CA LEU A 32 -9.20 -8.69 40.35
C LEU A 32 -7.88 -8.36 39.67
N SER A 33 -7.27 -7.24 40.04
CA SER A 33 -5.99 -6.79 39.54
C SER A 33 -4.87 -7.02 40.54
N LYS A 34 -3.76 -7.60 40.09
CA LYS A 34 -2.53 -7.68 40.90
C LYS A 34 -1.84 -6.32 41.07
N ALA A 35 -2.18 -5.33 40.25
CA ALA A 35 -1.59 -3.99 40.25
C ALA A 35 -2.37 -2.97 41.11
N GLY A 36 -3.45 -3.40 41.79
CA GLY A 36 -4.20 -2.57 42.75
C GLY A 36 -5.38 -1.78 42.17
N ASN A 37 -5.75 -1.99 40.90
CA ASN A 37 -6.92 -1.37 40.26
C ASN A 37 -8.13 -2.32 40.24
N ASP A 38 -8.56 -2.78 41.42
CA ASP A 38 -9.75 -3.62 41.53
C ASP A 38 -11.02 -2.79 41.24
N ALA A 39 -11.88 -3.31 40.37
CA ALA A 39 -13.19 -2.72 40.10
C ALA A 39 -14.30 -3.71 40.45
N VAL A 40 -15.30 -3.25 41.21
CA VAL A 40 -16.45 -4.08 41.62
C VAL A 40 -17.72 -3.36 41.22
N GLU A 41 -18.46 -3.96 40.30
CA GLU A 41 -19.73 -3.43 39.79
C GLU A 41 -20.84 -4.45 40.01
N LYS A 42 -22.04 -3.96 40.34
CA LYS A 42 -23.22 -4.80 40.56
C LYS A 42 -24.21 -4.62 39.42
N PHE A 43 -24.85 -5.71 39.04
CA PHE A 43 -25.88 -5.73 38.00
C PHE A 43 -26.99 -6.70 38.41
N SER A 44 -28.23 -6.40 38.03
CA SER A 44 -29.37 -7.23 38.41
C SER A 44 -30.49 -7.10 37.39
N GLY A 45 -30.98 -8.23 36.89
CA GLY A 45 -32.07 -8.23 35.91
C GLY A 45 -31.73 -7.42 34.66
N VAL A 46 -32.43 -6.31 34.45
CA VAL A 46 -32.31 -5.45 33.27
C VAL A 46 -31.26 -4.33 33.45
N ASP A 47 -30.79 -4.11 34.68
CA ASP A 47 -29.84 -3.05 34.98
C ASP A 47 -28.42 -3.45 34.56
N ARG A 48 -27.97 -2.91 33.42
CA ARG A 48 -26.61 -3.06 32.87
C ARG A 48 -25.63 -2.15 33.62
N VAL A 49 -24.41 -2.63 33.82
CA VAL A 49 -23.30 -1.80 34.32
C VAL A 49 -23.00 -0.71 33.28
N GLN A 50 -23.03 0.55 33.69
CA GLN A 50 -22.81 1.71 32.79
C GLN A 50 -21.32 2.01 32.58
N ASN A 51 -20.47 1.63 33.54
CA ASN A 51 -19.02 1.83 33.46
C ASN A 51 -18.36 0.71 32.66
N THR A 52 -17.58 1.07 31.63
CA THR A 52 -16.76 0.10 30.90
C THR A 52 -15.59 -0.35 31.77
N LEU A 53 -15.51 -1.65 32.06
CA LEU A 53 -14.44 -2.23 32.85
C LEU A 53 -13.17 -2.40 32.01
N THR A 54 -11.99 -2.31 32.61
CA THR A 54 -10.71 -2.56 31.90
C THR A 54 -10.06 -3.81 32.44
N LEU A 55 -9.72 -4.76 31.56
CA LEU A 55 -9.04 -6.00 31.88
C LEU A 55 -7.56 -5.92 31.49
N GLY A 56 -6.66 -5.79 32.46
CA GLY A 56 -5.21 -5.81 32.25
C GLY A 56 -4.61 -7.21 32.13
N HIS A 57 -3.30 -7.27 31.84
CA HIS A 57 -2.60 -8.50 31.45
C HIS A 57 -2.64 -9.64 32.47
N GLN A 58 -2.54 -9.30 33.77
CA GLN A 58 -2.55 -10.27 34.87
C GLN A 58 -3.88 -10.26 35.65
N ASP A 59 -4.86 -9.53 35.14
CA ASP A 59 -6.13 -9.32 35.81
C ASP A 59 -7.09 -10.49 35.51
N LYS A 60 -7.99 -10.74 36.45
CA LYS A 60 -9.01 -11.78 36.36
C LYS A 60 -10.39 -11.16 36.49
N LEU A 61 -11.21 -11.34 35.47
CA LEU A 61 -12.61 -10.94 35.48
C LEU A 61 -13.45 -12.06 36.10
N LYS A 62 -13.97 -11.83 37.30
CA LYS A 62 -14.81 -12.78 38.02
C LYS A 62 -16.25 -12.30 38.07
N VAL A 63 -17.17 -13.07 37.51
CA VAL A 63 -18.60 -12.79 37.54
C VAL A 63 -19.28 -13.79 38.46
N THR A 64 -20.05 -13.30 39.43
CA THR A 64 -20.85 -14.12 40.35
C THR A 64 -22.30 -13.67 40.29
N LEU A 65 -23.23 -14.61 40.26
CA LEU A 65 -24.68 -14.32 40.20
C LEU A 65 -25.49 -15.48 40.77
N THR A 66 -26.78 -15.25 41.01
CA THR A 66 -27.73 -16.30 41.42
C THR A 66 -28.79 -16.46 40.33
N THR A 67 -28.84 -17.62 39.69
CA THR A 67 -29.82 -17.96 38.65
C THR A 67 -31.17 -18.32 39.25
N LYS A 68 -32.24 -17.85 38.61
CA LYS A 68 -33.63 -18.04 39.05
C LYS A 68 -34.51 -18.49 37.90
N ASP A 69 -35.44 -19.38 38.22
CA ASP A 69 -36.57 -19.78 37.38
C ASP A 69 -37.83 -19.17 38.02
N GLY A 70 -38.31 -18.06 37.44
CA GLY A 70 -39.28 -17.19 38.11
C GLY A 70 -38.72 -16.58 39.41
N SER A 71 -39.37 -16.84 40.55
CA SER A 71 -38.93 -16.37 41.87
C SER A 71 -37.98 -17.33 42.59
N THR A 72 -37.81 -18.56 42.08
CA THR A 72 -37.07 -19.63 42.78
C THR A 72 -35.64 -19.75 42.26
N ALA A 73 -34.65 -19.81 43.16
CA ALA A 73 -33.27 -20.07 42.78
C ALA A 73 -33.12 -21.54 42.34
N LYS A 74 -32.65 -21.75 41.11
CA LYS A 74 -32.47 -23.08 40.53
C LYS A 74 -31.25 -23.10 39.63
N ARG A 75 -30.65 -24.28 39.46
CA ARG A 75 -29.57 -24.53 38.51
C ARG A 75 -30.16 -24.72 37.09
N PRO A 76 -29.84 -23.85 36.11
CA PRO A 76 -30.22 -24.04 34.72
C PRO A 76 -29.38 -25.14 34.07
N HIS A 77 -29.89 -25.70 32.96
CA HIS A 77 -29.12 -26.63 32.14
C HIS A 77 -28.00 -25.94 31.36
N GLN A 78 -28.27 -24.72 30.88
CA GLN A 78 -27.35 -23.88 30.11
C GLN A 78 -27.13 -22.56 30.83
N ALA A 79 -25.87 -22.27 31.17
CA ALA A 79 -25.45 -20.98 31.72
C ALA A 79 -24.08 -20.59 31.13
N PHE A 80 -24.10 -19.61 30.23
CA PHE A 80 -22.89 -19.08 29.60
C PHE A 80 -22.82 -17.57 29.74
N LEU A 81 -21.60 -17.08 29.95
CA LEU A 81 -21.24 -15.69 29.72
C LEU A 81 -20.64 -15.62 28.32
N VAL A 82 -21.38 -15.06 27.37
CA VAL A 82 -20.93 -14.90 25.99
C VAL A 82 -20.32 -13.51 25.85
N VAL A 83 -19.07 -13.47 25.43
CA VAL A 83 -18.36 -12.22 25.12
C VAL A 83 -18.44 -12.00 23.62
N LYS A 84 -18.91 -10.83 23.20
CA LYS A 84 -19.17 -10.47 21.81
C LYS A 84 -18.37 -9.22 21.39
N GLU A 85 -17.79 -9.29 20.21
CA GLU A 85 -17.20 -8.14 19.52
C GLU A 85 -18.18 -7.58 18.47
N ALA A 86 -18.08 -6.28 18.15
CA ALA A 86 -18.89 -5.62 17.13
C ALA A 86 -18.81 -6.29 15.74
N SER A 87 -17.71 -6.99 15.43
CA SER A 87 -17.55 -7.79 14.21
C SER A 87 -18.52 -8.98 14.11
N GLY A 88 -19.19 -9.34 15.22
CA GLY A 88 -20.04 -10.52 15.36
C GLY A 88 -19.30 -11.76 15.88
N LEU A 89 -18.00 -11.65 16.20
CA LEU A 89 -17.26 -12.74 16.85
C LEU A 89 -17.73 -12.90 18.30
N GLU A 90 -17.97 -14.15 18.70
CA GLU A 90 -18.47 -14.50 20.03
C GLU A 90 -17.62 -15.62 20.66
N ALA A 91 -17.37 -15.52 21.96
CA ALA A 91 -16.70 -16.55 22.76
C ALA A 91 -17.55 -16.89 23.99
N PRO A 92 -18.04 -18.15 24.12
CA PRO A 92 -18.83 -18.58 25.27
C PRO A 92 -17.96 -19.06 26.43
N PHE A 93 -18.22 -18.56 27.64
CA PHE A 93 -17.59 -19.00 28.88
C PHE A 93 -18.62 -19.65 29.82
N PRO A 94 -18.52 -20.96 30.10
CA PRO A 94 -19.48 -21.66 30.94
C PRO A 94 -19.42 -21.20 32.40
N LEU A 95 -20.58 -21.00 33.03
CA LEU A 95 -20.67 -20.73 34.47
C LEU A 95 -20.65 -22.04 35.25
N THR A 96 -19.90 -22.06 36.34
CA THR A 96 -19.99 -23.12 37.35
C THR A 96 -21.14 -22.80 38.29
N VAL A 97 -22.29 -23.44 38.11
CA VAL A 97 -23.52 -23.20 38.90
C VAL A 97 -23.75 -24.32 39.91
N LYS A 98 -23.91 -23.98 41.19
CA LYS A 98 -24.28 -24.93 42.25
C LYS A 98 -25.78 -25.20 42.27
N ASP A 99 -26.21 -26.24 42.99
CA ASP A 99 -27.64 -26.57 43.13
C ASP A 99 -28.46 -25.44 43.76
N SER A 100 -27.82 -24.57 44.55
CA SER A 100 -28.40 -23.34 45.09
C SER A 100 -28.67 -22.23 44.07
N GLY A 101 -28.38 -22.46 42.78
CA GLY A 101 -28.48 -21.45 41.71
C GLY A 101 -27.32 -20.46 41.69
N LYS A 102 -26.36 -20.54 42.62
CA LYS A 102 -25.20 -19.64 42.63
C LYS A 102 -24.20 -20.04 41.55
N GLY A 103 -24.02 -19.17 40.56
CA GLY A 103 -23.09 -19.29 39.43
C GLY A 103 -21.82 -18.46 39.61
N THR A 104 -20.70 -18.97 39.13
CA THR A 104 -19.44 -18.23 39.06
C THR A 104 -18.69 -18.56 37.78
N VAL A 105 -18.13 -17.54 37.13
CA VAL A 105 -17.20 -17.66 36.00
C VAL A 105 -16.01 -16.73 36.23
N GLU A 106 -14.83 -17.19 35.85
CA GLU A 106 -13.59 -16.43 35.93
C GLU A 106 -12.92 -16.48 34.56
N ILE A 107 -12.61 -15.30 34.02
CA ILE A 107 -12.00 -15.13 32.70
C ILE A 107 -10.70 -14.34 32.89
N SER A 108 -9.59 -14.87 32.40
CA SER A 108 -8.33 -14.15 32.27
C SER A 108 -8.03 -13.84 30.79
N GLN A 109 -7.09 -12.95 30.51
CA GLN A 109 -6.68 -12.68 29.13
C GLN A 109 -6.18 -13.94 28.39
N LYS A 110 -5.66 -14.94 29.10
CA LYS A 110 -5.18 -16.20 28.51
C LYS A 110 -6.31 -17.09 27.99
N ASP A 111 -7.51 -16.91 28.54
CA ASP A 111 -8.70 -17.69 28.18
C ASP A 111 -9.46 -17.06 27.01
N LEU A 112 -9.15 -15.80 26.66
CA LEU A 112 -9.75 -15.10 25.54
C LEU A 112 -9.12 -15.56 24.21
N PRO A 113 -9.92 -15.84 23.18
CA PRO A 113 -9.41 -16.01 21.83
C PRO A 113 -8.62 -14.77 21.37
N VAL A 114 -7.58 -15.01 20.59
CA VAL A 114 -6.66 -13.97 20.12
C VAL A 114 -7.40 -12.81 19.43
N GLN A 115 -8.48 -13.11 18.72
CA GLN A 115 -9.30 -12.10 18.02
C GLN A 115 -9.96 -11.12 18.98
N LEU A 116 -10.55 -11.60 20.09
CA LEU A 116 -11.18 -10.74 21.10
C LEU A 116 -10.13 -9.98 21.92
N LEU A 117 -8.97 -10.60 22.14
CA LEU A 117 -7.87 -10.00 22.87
C LEU A 117 -7.21 -8.85 22.08
N LEU A 118 -7.19 -8.91 20.75
CA LEU A 118 -6.69 -7.86 19.85
C LEU A 118 -7.75 -6.81 19.49
N SER A 119 -8.97 -6.92 20.00
CA SER A 119 -10.04 -5.98 19.69
C SER A 119 -9.72 -4.58 20.21
N GLN A 120 -9.94 -3.56 19.37
CA GLN A 120 -9.83 -2.16 19.79
C GLN A 120 -11.16 -1.59 20.29
N GLU A 121 -12.26 -2.32 20.09
CA GLU A 121 -13.59 -1.91 20.51
C GLU A 121 -13.96 -2.59 21.85
N PRO A 122 -14.84 -1.99 22.66
CA PRO A 122 -15.34 -2.63 23.88
C PRO A 122 -16.05 -3.95 23.56
N LEU A 123 -15.74 -4.97 24.35
CA LEU A 123 -16.38 -6.29 24.27
C LEU A 123 -17.64 -6.30 25.13
N GLU A 124 -18.75 -6.74 24.54
CA GLU A 124 -20.04 -6.86 25.21
C GLU A 124 -20.17 -8.23 25.87
N ALA A 125 -20.39 -8.26 27.19
CA ALA A 125 -20.66 -9.49 27.93
C ALA A 125 -22.17 -9.68 28.10
N SER A 126 -22.68 -10.80 27.60
CA SER A 126 -24.09 -11.19 27.68
C SER A 126 -24.25 -12.51 28.42
N LEU A 127 -25.23 -12.57 29.33
CA LEU A 127 -25.58 -13.77 30.05
C LEU A 127 -26.66 -14.54 29.30
N VAL A 128 -26.37 -15.81 29.01
CA VAL A 128 -27.29 -16.76 28.36
C VAL A 128 -27.70 -17.82 29.38
N LEU A 129 -28.96 -17.79 29.79
CA LEU A 129 -29.56 -18.75 30.73
C LEU A 129 -30.72 -19.49 30.07
N ALA A 130 -30.66 -20.83 30.07
CA ALA A 130 -31.76 -21.65 29.58
C ALA A 130 -31.78 -23.02 30.26
N SER A 131 -32.94 -23.67 30.27
CA SER A 131 -33.07 -25.05 30.71
C SER A 131 -34.12 -25.77 29.86
N PHE A 132 -34.07 -27.10 29.85
CA PHE A 132 -35.18 -27.89 29.31
C PHE A 132 -36.45 -27.65 30.14
N GLY A 133 -37.59 -27.50 29.47
CA GLY A 133 -38.89 -27.27 30.12
C GLY A 133 -39.72 -26.19 29.43
N SER A 134 -40.77 -25.73 30.12
CA SER A 134 -41.70 -24.69 29.65
C SER A 134 -41.24 -23.26 29.96
N SER A 135 -40.18 -23.08 30.77
CA SER A 135 -39.65 -21.76 31.10
C SER A 135 -38.88 -21.14 29.92
N LYS A 136 -39.11 -19.87 29.62
CA LYS A 136 -38.40 -19.16 28.55
C LYS A 136 -36.93 -18.91 28.94
N GLY A 137 -36.01 -19.16 28.01
CA GLY A 137 -34.60 -18.77 28.15
C GLY A 137 -34.42 -17.25 28.08
N SER A 138 -33.29 -16.77 28.59
CA SER A 138 -32.94 -15.35 28.60
C SER A 138 -31.54 -15.11 28.05
N VAL A 139 -31.41 -14.08 27.21
CA VAL A 139 -30.14 -13.51 26.74
C VAL A 139 -30.15 -12.06 27.18
N THR A 140 -29.34 -11.71 28.17
CA THR A 140 -29.31 -10.36 28.74
C THR A 140 -27.90 -9.79 28.69
N PRO A 141 -27.68 -8.64 28.03
CA PRO A 141 -26.39 -7.96 28.08
C PRO A 141 -26.19 -7.33 29.47
N VAL A 142 -25.04 -7.58 30.10
CA VAL A 142 -24.83 -7.28 31.53
C VAL A 142 -23.77 -6.20 31.77
N PHE A 143 -22.68 -6.17 31.00
CA PHE A 143 -21.62 -5.17 31.11
C PHE A 143 -20.72 -5.17 29.87
N ASP A 144 -19.95 -4.09 29.71
CA ASP A 144 -18.91 -3.97 28.69
C ASP A 144 -17.53 -3.92 29.33
N PHE A 145 -16.55 -4.49 28.65
CA PHE A 145 -15.17 -4.40 29.09
C PHE A 145 -14.19 -4.26 27.93
N THR A 146 -13.10 -3.55 28.16
CA THR A 146 -11.99 -3.38 27.22
C THR A 146 -10.78 -4.18 27.68
N VAL A 147 -10.06 -4.76 26.73
CA VAL A 147 -8.83 -5.52 27.01
C VAL A 147 -7.64 -4.59 26.82
N LYS A 148 -6.85 -4.39 27.88
CA LYS A 148 -5.61 -3.61 27.79
C LYS A 148 -4.42 -4.56 27.72
N LEU A 149 -3.79 -4.59 26.56
CA LEU A 149 -2.55 -5.35 26.36
C LEU A 149 -1.37 -4.63 26.99
N ASP A 150 -0.43 -5.41 27.51
CA ASP A 150 0.83 -4.88 28.01
C ASP A 150 1.72 -4.46 26.84
N ALA A 151 2.16 -3.20 26.83
CA ALA A 151 3.01 -2.64 25.79
C ALA A 151 4.42 -3.25 25.79
N ALA A 152 4.86 -3.87 26.90
CA ALA A 152 6.16 -4.53 26.99
C ALA A 152 6.16 -5.95 26.39
N THR A 153 4.98 -6.55 26.19
CA THR A 153 4.84 -7.90 25.65
C THR A 153 4.45 -7.83 24.17
N SER A 154 5.15 -8.58 23.31
CA SER A 154 4.81 -8.64 21.89
C SER A 154 3.34 -9.06 21.71
N ALA A 155 2.56 -8.25 21.00
CA ALA A 155 1.17 -8.56 20.71
C ALA A 155 1.08 -9.96 20.05
N PRO A 156 0.08 -10.78 20.41
CA PRO A 156 -0.05 -12.11 19.85
C PRO A 156 -0.24 -12.02 18.33
N SER A 157 0.59 -12.78 17.60
CA SER A 157 0.52 -12.83 16.14
C SER A 157 -0.75 -13.58 15.71
N TYR A 158 -1.66 -12.87 15.06
CA TYR A 158 -2.85 -13.47 14.43
C TYR A 158 -2.70 -13.40 12.91
N GLU A 159 -2.52 -14.57 12.29
CA GLU A 159 -2.65 -14.68 10.85
C GLU A 159 -4.14 -14.77 10.51
N LYS A 160 -4.65 -13.76 9.80
CA LYS A 160 -6.04 -13.79 9.32
C LYS A 160 -6.21 -14.99 8.39
N PRO A 161 -7.23 -15.84 8.58
CA PRO A 161 -7.52 -16.94 7.68
C PRO A 161 -7.66 -16.43 6.25
N LEU A 162 -7.23 -17.25 5.28
CA LEU A 162 -7.36 -16.95 3.86
C LEU A 162 -8.83 -16.66 3.55
N ARG A 163 -9.14 -15.41 3.18
CA ARG A 163 -10.46 -14.99 2.71
C ARG A 163 -10.41 -14.79 1.21
N TYR A 164 -11.23 -15.55 0.49
CA TYR A 164 -11.40 -15.34 -0.94
C TYR A 164 -12.14 -14.01 -1.18
N GLY A 165 -11.53 -13.11 -1.93
CA GLY A 165 -12.05 -11.80 -2.23
C GLY A 165 -11.28 -11.15 -3.38
N LYS A 166 -11.75 -9.99 -3.85
CA LYS A 166 -11.04 -9.22 -4.87
C LYS A 166 -9.68 -8.75 -4.31
N LEU A 167 -8.59 -9.14 -4.98
CA LEU A 167 -7.25 -8.65 -4.67
C LEU A 167 -7.08 -7.19 -5.12
N ALA A 168 -6.13 -6.50 -4.52
CA ALA A 168 -5.76 -5.16 -4.96
C ALA A 168 -5.21 -5.20 -6.40
N GLU A 169 -5.52 -4.16 -7.17
CA GLU A 169 -4.99 -3.99 -8.53
C GLU A 169 -3.49 -3.66 -8.47
N ILE A 170 -2.71 -4.23 -9.39
CA ILE A 170 -1.26 -4.03 -9.46
C ILE A 170 -0.96 -3.12 -10.64
N HIS A 171 -0.36 -1.95 -10.37
CA HIS A 171 0.10 -1.02 -11.41
C HIS A 171 1.61 -1.13 -11.60
N HIS A 172 2.06 -1.25 -12.86
CA HIS A 172 3.47 -1.21 -13.20
C HIS A 172 3.98 0.24 -13.11
N ILE A 173 5.04 0.46 -12.33
CA ILE A 173 5.68 1.77 -12.17
C ILE A 173 6.87 1.85 -13.14
N PHE A 174 6.77 2.72 -14.14
CA PHE A 174 7.86 2.99 -15.08
C PHE A 174 9.01 3.74 -14.40
N ARG A 175 10.21 3.58 -14.96
CA ARG A 175 11.37 4.39 -14.54
C ARG A 175 11.12 5.86 -14.87
N ALA A 176 11.56 6.74 -13.98
CA ALA A 176 11.53 8.18 -14.24
C ALA A 176 12.48 8.53 -15.40
N ASP A 177 12.08 9.52 -16.20
CA ASP A 177 12.90 10.03 -17.29
C ASP A 177 14.19 10.69 -16.77
N PRO A 178 15.31 10.57 -17.52
CA PRO A 178 16.55 11.25 -17.16
C PRO A 178 16.38 12.78 -17.25
N LYS A 179 16.98 13.50 -16.29
CA LYS A 179 16.93 14.96 -16.24
C LYS A 179 18.00 15.57 -17.14
N ASN A 180 17.58 16.42 -18.08
CA ASN A 180 18.49 17.17 -18.96
C ASN A 180 18.95 18.51 -18.34
N PRO A 181 20.14 19.02 -18.72
CA PRO A 181 20.61 20.34 -18.29
C PRO A 181 19.74 21.51 -18.82
N PRO A 182 19.82 22.71 -18.21
CA PRO A 182 19.17 23.91 -18.73
C PRO A 182 19.68 24.28 -20.13
N LYS A 183 18.77 24.57 -21.06
CA LYS A 183 19.09 24.90 -22.47
C LYS A 183 20.09 26.07 -22.62
N ILE A 184 20.02 27.05 -21.72
CA ILE A 184 20.90 28.23 -21.75
C ILE A 184 22.38 27.84 -21.61
N VAL A 185 22.67 26.84 -20.76
CA VAL A 185 24.04 26.35 -20.55
C VAL A 185 24.55 25.71 -21.84
N SER A 186 23.76 24.80 -22.43
CA SER A 186 24.13 24.13 -23.69
C SER A 186 24.34 25.11 -24.84
N ILE A 187 23.48 26.12 -24.98
CA ILE A 187 23.61 27.15 -26.03
C ILE A 187 24.87 28.00 -25.83
N THR A 188 25.17 28.40 -24.59
CA THR A 188 26.34 29.22 -24.29
C THR A 188 27.63 28.51 -24.68
N PHE A 189 27.77 27.24 -24.33
CA PHE A 189 28.95 26.45 -24.70
C PHE A 189 29.00 26.15 -26.21
N ALA A 190 27.86 25.90 -26.87
CA ALA A 190 27.83 25.74 -28.32
C ALA A 190 28.32 27.00 -29.05
N LEU A 191 27.90 28.19 -28.60
CA LEU A 191 28.37 29.47 -29.15
C LEU A 191 29.86 29.70 -28.85
N ALA A 192 30.33 29.33 -27.66
CA ALA A 192 31.75 29.44 -27.32
C ALA A 192 32.64 28.57 -28.23
N VAL A 193 32.21 27.34 -28.54
CA VAL A 193 32.89 26.47 -29.51
C VAL A 193 32.83 27.08 -30.91
N LEU A 194 31.67 27.58 -31.35
CA LEU A 194 31.52 28.21 -32.65
C LEU A 194 32.42 29.46 -32.80
N ALA A 195 32.59 30.23 -31.72
CA ALA A 195 33.45 31.41 -31.68
C ALA A 195 34.94 31.09 -31.87
N THR A 196 35.38 29.84 -31.67
CA THR A 196 36.77 29.46 -31.93
C THR A 196 37.12 29.48 -33.43
N VAL A 197 36.13 29.29 -34.32
CA VAL A 197 36.31 29.31 -35.77
C VAL A 197 36.73 30.70 -36.29
N PRO A 198 35.99 31.80 -36.04
CA PRO A 198 36.45 33.13 -36.45
C PRO A 198 37.75 33.53 -35.74
N ALA A 199 37.96 33.13 -34.48
CA ALA A 199 39.21 33.38 -33.77
C ALA A 199 40.41 32.74 -34.48
N LEU A 200 40.26 31.52 -35.00
CA LEU A 200 41.27 30.84 -35.81
C LEU A 200 41.58 31.61 -37.10
N PHE A 201 40.55 32.04 -37.84
CA PHE A 201 40.75 32.82 -39.08
C PHE A 201 41.45 34.16 -38.82
N ILE A 202 41.05 34.88 -37.76
CA ILE A 202 41.72 36.12 -37.33
C ILE A 202 43.19 35.83 -37.02
N GLY A 203 43.48 34.75 -36.28
CA GLY A 203 44.85 34.33 -35.97
C GLY A 203 45.69 34.05 -37.22
N TRP A 204 45.14 33.34 -38.21
CA TRP A 204 45.84 33.08 -39.48
C TRP A 204 46.14 34.36 -40.26
N PHE A 205 45.19 35.30 -40.35
CA PHE A 205 45.43 36.58 -41.02
C PHE A 205 46.45 37.44 -40.26
N ALA A 206 46.41 37.46 -38.93
CA ALA A 206 47.38 38.17 -38.10
C ALA A 206 48.82 37.63 -38.28
N LEU A 207 48.96 36.32 -38.56
CA LEU A 207 50.24 35.67 -38.83
C LEU A 207 50.69 35.76 -40.31
N GLY A 208 49.94 36.46 -41.17
CA GLY A 208 50.30 36.68 -42.57
C GLY A 208 49.85 35.58 -43.54
N GLY A 209 48.90 34.72 -43.15
CA GLY A 209 48.27 33.75 -44.05
C GLY A 209 47.60 34.44 -45.23
N ASN A 210 47.88 33.97 -46.46
CA ASN A 210 47.45 34.63 -47.68
C ASN A 210 47.12 33.62 -48.81
N PHE A 211 46.57 34.13 -49.92
CA PHE A 211 46.12 33.35 -51.07
C PHE A 211 46.86 33.70 -52.37
N THR A 212 48.07 34.28 -52.29
CA THR A 212 48.80 34.84 -53.44
C THR A 212 49.13 33.79 -54.52
N HIS A 213 49.31 32.53 -54.12
CA HIS A 213 49.68 31.44 -55.05
C HIS A 213 48.48 30.74 -55.71
N VAL A 214 47.24 31.10 -55.35
CA VAL A 214 46.02 30.46 -55.88
C VAL A 214 45.89 30.69 -57.39
N GLN A 215 46.10 31.92 -57.87
CA GLN A 215 46.04 32.21 -59.31
C GLN A 215 47.09 31.42 -60.10
N LYS A 216 48.29 31.27 -59.53
CA LYS A 216 49.36 30.48 -60.14
C LYS A 216 48.98 29.00 -60.19
N ALA A 217 48.43 28.47 -59.08
CA ALA A 217 47.90 27.10 -58.97
C ALA A 217 46.87 26.78 -60.05
N LEU A 218 45.87 27.64 -60.18
CA LEU A 218 44.84 27.49 -61.20
C LEU A 218 45.38 27.70 -62.61
N GLY A 219 46.43 28.50 -62.81
CA GLY A 219 47.06 28.68 -64.13
C GLY A 219 47.81 27.44 -64.62
N ASN A 220 48.57 26.77 -63.74
CA ASN A 220 49.43 25.65 -64.16
C ASN A 220 48.70 24.30 -64.20
N ALA A 221 47.74 24.07 -63.30
CA ALA A 221 47.01 22.81 -63.20
C ALA A 221 45.56 23.01 -62.74
N PRO A 222 44.71 23.72 -63.51
CA PRO A 222 43.38 24.15 -63.10
C PRO A 222 42.48 22.98 -62.69
N ILE A 223 42.37 21.97 -63.56
CA ILE A 223 41.47 20.83 -63.36
C ILE A 223 41.90 20.02 -62.14
N SER A 224 43.19 19.80 -61.94
CA SER A 224 43.68 18.99 -60.82
C SER A 224 43.43 19.68 -59.48
N HIS A 225 43.68 20.98 -59.36
CA HIS A 225 43.42 21.71 -58.11
C HIS A 225 41.94 21.86 -57.81
N VAL A 226 41.11 22.16 -58.82
CA VAL A 226 39.65 22.29 -58.64
C VAL A 226 39.01 20.96 -58.25
N VAL A 227 39.36 19.86 -58.94
CA VAL A 227 38.80 18.54 -58.63
C VAL A 227 39.33 18.04 -57.28
N PHE A 228 40.59 18.30 -56.94
CA PHE A 228 41.16 17.90 -55.66
C PHE A 228 40.49 18.63 -54.49
N PHE A 229 40.41 19.97 -54.53
CA PHE A 229 39.72 20.73 -53.49
C PHE A 229 38.22 20.38 -53.44
N GLY A 230 37.57 20.27 -54.60
CA GLY A 230 36.17 19.86 -54.71
C GLY A 230 35.92 18.48 -54.12
N SER A 231 36.86 17.53 -54.26
CA SER A 231 36.75 16.20 -53.66
C SER A 231 36.85 16.22 -52.14
N ILE A 232 37.66 17.12 -51.56
CA ILE A 232 37.72 17.30 -50.11
C ILE A 232 36.39 17.85 -49.59
N VAL A 233 35.85 18.90 -50.24
CA VAL A 233 34.54 19.47 -49.88
C VAL A 233 33.42 18.45 -50.06
N ALA A 234 33.45 17.66 -51.14
CA ALA A 234 32.49 16.60 -51.40
C ALA A 234 32.57 15.48 -50.34
N MET A 235 33.77 15.14 -49.86
CA MET A 235 33.94 14.15 -48.79
C MET A 235 33.28 14.62 -47.49
N GLU A 236 33.48 15.88 -47.10
CA GLU A 236 32.78 16.47 -45.94
C GLU A 236 31.26 16.47 -46.14
N GLY A 237 30.79 16.74 -47.36
CA GLY A 237 29.37 16.63 -47.71
C GLY A 237 28.82 15.21 -47.55
N VAL A 238 29.58 14.18 -47.96
CA VAL A 238 29.21 12.78 -47.77
C VAL A 238 29.14 12.43 -46.28
N PHE A 239 30.09 12.89 -45.46
CA PHE A 239 30.03 12.67 -44.02
C PHE A 239 28.88 13.41 -43.34
N PHE A 240 28.57 14.64 -43.79
CA PHE A 240 27.41 15.36 -43.32
C PHE A 240 26.10 14.64 -43.66
N LEU A 241 25.98 14.12 -44.88
CA LEU A 241 24.83 13.30 -45.28
C LEU A 241 24.75 12.01 -44.49
N TYR A 242 25.88 11.35 -44.19
CA TYR A 242 25.91 10.18 -43.31
C TYR A 242 25.46 10.49 -41.88
N TYR A 243 25.90 11.62 -41.32
CA TYR A 243 25.48 12.05 -39.98
C TYR A 243 23.98 12.35 -39.91
N THR A 244 23.40 12.89 -40.99
CA THR A 244 22.01 13.36 -40.98
C THR A 244 21.00 12.36 -41.52
N GLN A 245 21.29 11.65 -42.62
CA GLN A 245 20.27 10.93 -43.41
C GLN A 245 20.73 9.59 -44.00
N TRP A 246 21.97 9.47 -44.48
CA TRP A 246 22.43 8.29 -45.23
C TRP A 246 22.79 7.12 -44.33
N ASN A 247 22.56 5.91 -44.84
CA ASN A 247 23.08 4.69 -44.22
C ASN A 247 24.49 4.34 -44.72
N LEU A 248 25.12 3.36 -44.08
CA LEU A 248 26.49 2.96 -44.39
C LEU A 248 26.65 2.45 -45.84
N PHE A 249 25.68 1.71 -46.37
CA PHE A 249 25.75 1.15 -47.73
C PHE A 249 25.58 2.21 -48.83
N GLN A 250 24.95 3.34 -48.53
CA GLN A 250 24.91 4.51 -49.43
C GLN A 250 26.20 5.31 -49.34
N THR A 251 26.75 5.42 -48.13
CA THR A 251 27.93 6.22 -47.84
C THR A 251 29.20 5.60 -48.41
N LEU A 252 29.41 4.28 -48.26
CA LEU A 252 30.63 3.60 -48.69
C LEU A 252 30.92 3.74 -50.21
N PRO A 253 29.96 3.51 -51.13
CA PRO A 253 30.18 3.74 -52.56
C PRO A 253 30.47 5.20 -52.88
N ALA A 254 29.81 6.15 -52.21
CA ALA A 254 30.03 7.58 -52.42
C ALA A 254 31.43 8.00 -51.97
N ILE A 255 31.87 7.57 -50.77
CA ILE A 255 33.26 7.74 -50.30
C ILE A 255 34.24 7.10 -51.29
N GLY A 256 33.94 5.89 -51.79
CA GLY A 256 34.78 5.22 -52.79
C GLY A 256 34.97 6.06 -54.06
N ALA A 257 33.87 6.58 -54.62
CA ALA A 257 33.91 7.42 -55.82
C ALA A 257 34.66 8.75 -55.58
N VAL A 258 34.33 9.46 -54.50
CA VAL A 258 34.98 10.72 -54.13
C VAL A 258 36.46 10.49 -53.81
N GLY A 259 36.80 9.40 -53.13
CA GLY A 259 38.16 9.02 -52.78
C GLY A 259 39.03 8.73 -54.00
N VAL A 260 38.50 8.03 -55.01
CA VAL A 260 39.21 7.82 -56.29
C VAL A 260 39.46 9.16 -56.99
N ALA A 261 38.45 10.04 -57.04
CA ALA A 261 38.62 11.37 -57.62
C ALA A 261 39.68 12.20 -56.88
N ALA A 262 39.66 12.17 -55.54
CA ALA A 262 40.65 12.84 -54.68
C ALA A 262 42.06 12.30 -54.91
N PHE A 263 42.23 10.98 -55.00
CA PHE A 263 43.53 10.36 -55.21
C PHE A 263 44.14 10.72 -56.56
N LEU A 264 43.36 10.61 -57.64
CA LEU A 264 43.84 10.88 -59.01
C LEU A 264 44.12 12.37 -59.25
N SER A 265 43.28 13.27 -58.71
CA SER A 265 43.49 14.71 -58.84
C SER A 265 44.58 15.22 -57.90
N GLY A 266 44.65 14.70 -56.67
CA GLY A 266 45.60 15.09 -55.64
C GLY A 266 47.05 14.76 -56.02
N THR A 267 47.30 13.59 -56.60
CA THR A 267 48.65 13.24 -57.09
C THR A 267 49.19 14.25 -58.12
N LYS A 268 48.32 14.78 -58.99
CA LYS A 268 48.69 15.81 -59.97
C LYS A 268 48.79 17.20 -59.35
N ALA A 269 47.85 17.58 -58.48
CA ALA A 269 47.85 18.87 -57.79
C ALA A 269 49.07 19.03 -56.89
N LEU A 270 49.37 18.04 -56.04
CA LEU A 270 50.54 18.04 -55.16
C LEU A 270 51.86 17.92 -55.94
N GLY A 271 51.85 17.18 -57.05
CA GLY A 271 53.01 17.11 -57.95
C GLY A 271 53.36 18.47 -58.57
N GLU A 272 52.36 19.29 -58.89
CA GLU A 272 52.57 20.65 -59.33
C GLU A 272 53.10 21.56 -58.21
N VAL A 273 52.58 21.43 -56.99
CA VAL A 273 53.07 22.17 -55.81
C VAL A 273 54.55 21.85 -55.57
N GLN A 274 54.94 20.58 -55.71
CA GLN A 274 56.33 20.16 -55.62
C GLN A 274 57.21 20.81 -56.70
N ARG A 275 56.74 20.89 -57.95
CA ARG A 275 57.50 21.56 -59.04
C ARG A 275 57.70 23.04 -58.77
N ARG A 276 56.69 23.75 -58.26
CA ARG A 276 56.84 25.15 -57.84
C ARG A 276 57.91 25.33 -56.79
N ARG A 277 57.88 24.47 -55.76
CA ARG A 277 58.88 24.47 -54.69
C ARG A 277 60.29 24.26 -55.25
N LEU A 278 60.47 23.36 -56.22
CA LEU A 278 61.75 23.10 -56.88
C LEU A 278 62.19 24.26 -57.78
N ALA A 279 61.25 25.01 -58.36
CA ALA A 279 61.50 26.21 -59.15
C ALA A 279 61.78 27.46 -58.29
N GLY A 280 61.80 27.34 -56.95
CA GLY A 280 62.05 28.46 -56.03
C GLY A 280 60.82 29.32 -55.74
N GLU A 281 59.64 28.91 -56.18
CA GLU A 281 58.38 29.61 -55.95
C GLU A 281 57.74 29.07 -54.68
N ARG A 282 58.02 29.71 -53.54
CA ARG A 282 57.41 29.43 -52.24
C ARG A 282 56.35 30.46 -51.89
#